data_AF-N8WMT9-F1
#
_entry.id   AF-N8WMT9-F1
#
_cell.length_a   1.000
_cell.length_b   1.000
_cell.length_c   1.000
_cell.angle_alpha   90.00
_cell.angle_beta   90.00
_cell.angle_gamma   90.00
#
_symmetry.space_group_name_H-M   'P 1'
#
loop_
_entity.id
_entity.type
_entity.pdbx_description
1 polymer ?
#
loop_
_entity_poly.entity_id
_entity_poly.type
_entity_poly.pdbx_seq_one_letter_code
_entity_poly.pdbx_strand_id
1 'polypeptide(L)'
;MSNSKPDSHSTAFIPASPAERYTQALESGQFMPDEAQAQAVQELDRVWKELLTRYKASKKAFRRFRRQTYPKGVYMWGGVGRGKTWLMDQFYDAVPFRRKTRMHFHHFMQHVHKELNKLSGQRNPLDAVADQIYKNAVVICFDEFFVSNVTDAMILSDLFQKLFERGITLIATSNIAPEGLYKNGIHRDRFMPTITLVQKNCVVLNVDAGIDYRLRVLKQAQLFKYPLSSDAQSWMLERFQSLTHTQTKSNTPIMINNRVVETLGHTEDVLWCEFSELCFKPRSPADFIEIANIYNTVLVSNIPNLTDFLSEGTRRFIYLVDEFYDRGVKLLLTSEDSIIELYEGQKLAFEIERTRSRLLEMQSDDYLHSEHRQIQVAKTS
;
A
#
# COMPACT_ATOMS: atom_id res chain seq x y z
N MET A 1 53.41 -8.92 37.66
CA MET A 1 52.69 -9.54 36.52
C MET A 1 51.20 -9.31 36.73
N SER A 2 50.68 -8.21 36.16
CA SER A 2 49.28 -7.80 36.26
C SER A 2 48.47 -8.49 35.17
N ASN A 3 47.52 -9.33 35.57
CA ASN A 3 46.59 -9.98 34.65
C ASN A 3 45.44 -9.02 34.33
N SER A 4 45.54 -8.30 33.20
CA SER A 4 44.43 -7.53 32.63
C SER A 4 43.53 -8.47 31.82
N LYS A 5 42.31 -8.70 32.30
CA LYS A 5 41.24 -9.31 31.49
C LYS A 5 40.89 -8.36 30.33
N PRO A 6 40.67 -8.84 29.10
CA PRO A 6 40.18 -8.01 28.02
C PRO A 6 38.70 -7.69 28.26
N ASP A 7 38.36 -6.40 28.27
CA ASP A 7 36.99 -5.91 28.27
C ASP A 7 36.27 -6.40 27.02
N SER A 8 35.29 -7.29 27.20
CA SER A 8 34.35 -7.67 26.15
C SER A 8 33.37 -6.53 25.91
N HIS A 9 33.78 -5.54 25.12
CA HIS A 9 32.84 -4.59 24.54
C HIS A 9 31.92 -5.35 23.58
N SER A 10 30.72 -5.68 24.06
CA SER A 10 29.56 -6.03 23.24
C SER A 10 29.33 -4.92 22.21
N THR A 11 29.77 -5.13 20.97
CA THR A 11 29.41 -4.34 19.80
C THR A 11 27.93 -4.56 19.51
N ALA A 12 27.07 -3.86 20.26
CA ALA A 12 25.65 -3.85 19.98
C ALA A 12 25.47 -3.25 18.57
N PHE A 13 25.06 -4.08 17.61
CA PHE A 13 24.71 -3.66 16.25
C PHE A 13 23.69 -2.53 16.33
N ILE A 14 24.10 -1.31 16.00
CA ILE A 14 23.20 -0.18 15.82
C ILE A 14 22.69 -0.29 14.38
N PRO A 15 21.39 -0.51 14.14
CA PRO A 15 20.87 -0.56 12.79
C PRO A 15 21.18 0.77 12.08
N ALA A 16 21.51 0.68 10.79
CA ALA A 16 21.73 1.85 9.95
C ALA A 16 20.52 2.79 10.03
N SER A 17 20.77 4.10 10.10
CA SER A 17 19.74 5.12 10.19
C SER A 17 18.91 5.20 8.90
N PRO A 18 17.71 5.81 8.91
CA PRO A 18 16.95 6.05 7.69
C PRO A 18 17.76 6.77 6.60
N ALA A 19 18.58 7.76 7.00
CA ALA A 19 19.47 8.47 6.08
C ALA A 19 20.57 7.56 5.51
N GLU A 20 21.24 6.78 6.35
CA GLU A 20 22.28 5.83 5.89
C GLU A 20 21.72 4.77 4.95
N ARG A 21 20.53 4.23 5.25
CA ARG A 21 19.82 3.28 4.39
C ARG A 21 19.45 3.89 3.04
N TYR A 22 19.00 5.14 3.04
CA TYR A 22 18.70 5.87 1.82
C TYR A 22 19.96 6.10 0.97
N THR A 23 21.06 6.55 1.58
CA THR A 23 22.35 6.72 0.88
C THR A 23 22.84 5.41 0.27
N GLN A 24 22.78 4.29 1.01
CA GLN A 24 23.13 2.97 0.49
C GLN A 24 22.25 2.57 -0.70
N ALA A 25 20.96 2.89 -0.67
CA ALA A 25 20.05 2.64 -1.77
C ALA A 25 20.40 3.46 -3.01
N LEU A 26 20.76 4.74 -2.86
CA LEU A 26 21.25 5.58 -3.97
C LEU A 26 22.58 5.06 -4.54
N GLU A 27 23.52 4.67 -3.68
CA GLU A 27 24.83 4.13 -4.08
C GLU A 27 24.73 2.80 -4.83
N SER A 28 23.68 2.01 -4.59
CA SER A 28 23.42 0.77 -5.33
C SER A 28 23.11 1.01 -6.83
N GLY A 29 22.82 2.26 -7.23
CA GLY A 29 22.41 2.62 -8.59
C GLY A 29 20.97 2.23 -8.94
N GLN A 30 20.23 1.61 -8.01
CA GLN A 30 18.83 1.21 -8.20
C GLN A 30 17.84 2.36 -7.98
N PHE A 31 18.29 3.47 -7.36
CA PHE A 31 17.47 4.64 -7.03
C PHE A 31 18.15 5.91 -7.54
N MET A 32 17.38 6.82 -8.13
CA MET A 32 17.88 8.15 -8.49
C MET A 32 17.59 9.15 -7.36
N PRO A 33 18.46 10.15 -7.17
CA PRO A 33 18.23 11.21 -6.20
C PRO A 33 16.93 11.94 -6.47
N ASP A 34 16.11 12.07 -5.43
CA ASP A 34 14.85 12.79 -5.44
C ASP A 34 14.81 13.74 -4.24
N GLU A 35 14.54 15.02 -4.48
CA GLU A 35 14.56 16.05 -3.44
C GLU A 35 13.43 15.87 -2.42
N ALA A 36 12.23 15.48 -2.87
CA ALA A 36 11.10 15.26 -1.97
C ALA A 36 11.30 14.00 -1.12
N GLN A 37 11.88 12.94 -1.70
CA GLN A 37 12.31 11.77 -0.92
C GLN A 37 13.42 12.14 0.06
N ALA A 38 14.41 12.95 -0.33
CA ALA A 38 15.47 13.39 0.56
C ALA A 38 14.93 14.20 1.76
N GLN A 39 13.96 15.10 1.53
CA GLN A 39 13.27 15.82 2.62
C GLN A 39 12.52 14.86 3.55
N ALA A 40 11.80 13.87 2.99
CA ALA A 40 11.15 12.83 3.78
C ALA A 40 12.14 12.02 4.62
N VAL A 41 13.28 11.64 4.05
CA VAL A 41 14.35 10.93 4.76
C VAL A 41 14.92 11.77 5.90
N GLN A 42 15.11 13.08 5.70
CA GLN A 42 15.58 13.98 6.77
C GLN A 42 14.63 13.99 7.97
N GLU A 43 13.32 14.08 7.73
CA GLU A 43 12.32 14.05 8.79
C GLU A 43 12.20 12.67 9.46
N LEU A 44 12.27 11.58 8.70
CA LEU A 44 12.30 10.22 9.25
C LEU A 44 13.54 9.99 10.13
N ASP A 45 14.70 10.49 9.70
CA ASP A 45 15.96 10.42 10.46
C ASP A 45 15.91 11.27 11.74
N ARG A 46 15.29 12.46 11.69
CA ARG A 46 14.99 13.27 12.90
C ARG A 46 14.16 12.46 13.90
N VAL A 47 13.04 11.88 13.46
CA VAL A 47 12.17 11.08 14.33
C VAL A 47 12.93 9.90 14.92
N TRP A 48 13.72 9.20 14.11
CA TRP A 48 14.54 8.08 14.56
C TRP A 48 15.54 8.49 15.65
N LYS A 49 16.26 9.60 15.47
CA LYS A 49 17.20 10.15 16.47
C LYS A 49 16.51 10.51 17.79
N GLU A 50 15.34 11.14 17.73
CA GLU A 50 14.55 11.48 18.92
C GLU A 50 14.04 10.22 19.64
N LEU A 51 13.55 9.22 18.90
CA LEU A 51 13.14 7.92 19.45
C LEU A 51 14.29 7.18 20.12
N LEU A 52 15.48 7.16 19.51
CA LEU A 52 16.67 6.55 20.10
C LEU A 52 17.10 7.26 21.37
N THR A 53 17.11 8.59 21.38
CA THR A 53 17.45 9.39 22.56
C THR A 53 16.52 9.04 23.71
N ARG A 54 15.22 8.94 23.43
CA ARG A 54 14.19 8.53 24.39
C ARG A 54 14.38 7.09 24.87
N TYR A 55 14.65 6.15 23.96
CA TYR A 55 14.87 4.75 24.30
C TYR A 55 16.10 4.59 25.22
N LYS A 56 17.21 5.27 24.91
CA LYS A 56 18.41 5.30 25.77
C LYS A 56 18.12 5.92 27.14
N ALA A 57 17.36 7.02 27.19
CA ALA A 57 16.96 7.66 28.44
C ALA A 57 16.05 6.76 29.29
N SER A 58 15.18 5.96 28.67
CA SER A 58 14.27 5.04 29.38
C SER A 58 14.99 3.94 30.16
N LYS A 59 16.25 3.64 29.81
CA LYS A 59 17.10 2.67 30.52
C LYS A 59 17.82 3.24 31.75
N LYS A 60 17.77 4.55 31.99
CA LYS A 60 18.46 5.19 33.12
C LYS A 60 17.53 5.28 34.36
N ALA A 61 18.08 5.02 35.55
CA ALA A 61 17.32 4.87 36.80
C ALA A 61 16.63 6.16 37.31
N PHE A 62 17.09 7.34 36.89
CA PHE A 62 16.56 8.63 37.35
C PHE A 62 15.52 9.21 36.36
N ARG A 63 14.30 8.68 36.45
CA ARG A 63 13.21 8.95 35.49
C ARG A 63 12.31 10.15 35.85
N ARG A 64 12.42 10.72 37.05
CA ARG A 64 11.34 11.54 37.65
C ARG A 64 11.29 13.03 37.32
N PHE A 65 12.30 13.63 36.68
CA PHE A 65 12.38 15.09 36.53
C PHE A 65 12.40 15.62 35.09
N ARG A 66 12.21 14.76 34.07
CA ARG A 66 12.27 15.21 32.67
C ARG A 66 10.87 15.27 32.06
N ARG A 67 10.46 16.48 31.64
CA ARG A 67 9.26 16.68 30.82
C ARG A 67 9.37 15.81 29.57
N GLN A 68 8.49 14.83 29.44
CA GLN A 68 8.57 13.82 28.40
C GLN A 68 7.92 14.37 27.13
N THR A 69 8.72 14.93 26.22
CA THR A 69 8.27 15.29 24.88
C THR A 69 8.26 14.05 23.99
N TYR A 70 7.28 13.98 23.09
CA TYR A 70 7.12 12.90 22.12
C TYR A 70 7.55 13.40 20.75
N PRO A 71 8.28 12.61 19.95
CA PRO A 71 8.62 12.99 18.60
C PRO A 71 7.36 13.26 17.79
N LYS A 72 7.32 14.41 17.12
CA LYS A 72 6.35 14.60 16.04
C LYS A 72 6.65 13.56 14.96
N GLY A 73 5.62 12.81 14.60
CA GLY A 73 5.63 11.82 13.54
C GLY A 73 5.81 12.42 12.14
N VAL A 74 5.61 11.61 11.11
CA VAL A 74 5.69 12.04 9.70
C VAL A 74 4.47 11.51 8.95
N TYR A 75 3.77 12.39 8.24
CA TYR A 75 2.70 12.04 7.32
C TYR A 75 3.18 12.35 5.90
N MET A 76 3.47 11.31 5.13
CA MET A 76 3.92 11.41 3.75
C MET A 76 2.73 11.19 2.81
N TRP A 77 2.50 12.14 1.89
CA TRP A 77 1.45 11.99 0.89
C TRP A 77 1.93 12.30 -0.53
N GLY A 78 1.22 11.79 -1.53
CA GLY A 78 1.54 11.98 -2.94
C GLY A 78 1.00 10.83 -3.78
N GLY A 79 1.16 10.86 -5.10
CA GLY A 79 0.67 9.83 -6.01
C GLY A 79 1.24 8.42 -5.77
N VAL A 80 0.69 7.44 -6.49
CA VAL A 80 1.16 6.05 -6.47
C VAL A 80 2.59 5.99 -7.03
N GLY A 81 3.39 4.99 -6.62
CA GLY A 81 4.72 4.76 -7.20
C GLY A 81 5.82 5.75 -6.79
N ARG A 82 5.55 6.70 -5.88
CA ARG A 82 6.52 7.72 -5.42
C ARG A 82 7.49 7.25 -4.31
N GLY A 83 7.44 5.98 -3.91
CA GLY A 83 8.37 5.41 -2.92
C GLY A 83 8.03 5.69 -1.44
N LYS A 84 6.84 6.23 -1.13
CA LYS A 84 6.40 6.53 0.25
C LYS A 84 6.47 5.32 1.19
N THR A 85 5.94 4.18 0.75
CA THR A 85 5.94 2.92 1.49
C THR A 85 7.36 2.44 1.74
N TRP A 86 8.23 2.49 0.72
CA TRP A 86 9.62 2.11 0.86
C TRP A 86 10.38 3.01 1.86
N LEU A 87 10.14 4.33 1.85
CA LEU A 87 10.70 5.26 2.85
C LEU A 87 10.25 4.92 4.27
N MET A 88 8.96 4.60 4.45
CA MET A 88 8.41 4.15 5.73
C MET A 88 9.06 2.83 6.18
N ASP A 89 9.33 1.89 5.26
CA ASP A 89 9.97 0.61 5.55
C ASP A 89 11.42 0.82 6.02
N GLN A 90 12.18 1.70 5.34
CA GLN A 90 13.54 2.05 5.78
C GLN A 90 13.54 2.63 7.20
N PHE A 91 12.57 3.48 7.53
CA PHE A 91 12.41 3.97 8.89
C PHE A 91 12.02 2.85 9.87
N TYR A 92 11.01 2.04 9.54
CA TYR A 92 10.53 0.98 10.41
C TYR A 92 11.67 0.03 10.77
N ASP A 93 12.44 -0.43 9.78
CA ASP A 93 13.56 -1.36 9.97
C ASP A 93 14.73 -0.75 10.73
N ALA A 94 14.95 0.56 10.63
CA ALA A 94 15.99 1.26 11.39
C ALA A 94 15.70 1.33 12.90
N VAL A 95 14.43 1.26 13.33
CA VAL A 95 14.06 1.36 14.75
C VAL A 95 14.48 0.08 15.52
N PRO A 96 15.40 0.14 16.51
CA PRO A 96 16.03 -1.05 17.08
C PRO A 96 15.23 -1.72 18.22
N PHE A 97 14.08 -1.18 18.60
CA PHE A 97 13.27 -1.70 19.70
C PHE A 97 11.99 -2.37 19.21
N ARG A 98 11.51 -3.36 19.97
CA ARG A 98 10.37 -4.19 19.58
C ARG A 98 8.99 -3.50 19.65
N ARG A 99 8.84 -2.44 20.46
CA ARG A 99 7.55 -1.74 20.64
C ARG A 99 7.25 -0.81 19.46
N LYS A 100 7.11 -1.38 18.27
CA LYS A 100 6.75 -0.73 17.01
C LYS A 100 5.83 -1.65 16.22
N THR A 101 4.89 -1.10 15.46
CA THR A 101 4.02 -1.90 14.57
C THR A 101 3.88 -1.23 13.22
N ARG A 102 3.76 -2.05 12.17
CA ARG A 102 3.42 -1.64 10.80
C ARG A 102 2.18 -2.40 10.38
N MET A 103 1.19 -1.73 9.79
CA MET A 103 0.00 -2.36 9.21
C MET A 103 -0.72 -1.40 8.27
N HIS A 104 -1.51 -1.93 7.34
CA HIS A 104 -2.48 -1.11 6.60
C HIS A 104 -3.51 -0.51 7.56
N PHE A 105 -3.94 0.70 7.25
CA PHE A 105 -4.92 1.41 8.07
C PHE A 105 -6.25 0.66 8.20
N HIS A 106 -6.73 0.00 7.14
CA HIS A 106 -7.98 -0.77 7.20
C HIS A 106 -7.90 -1.93 8.22
N HIS A 107 -6.79 -2.68 8.24
CA HIS A 107 -6.58 -3.76 9.21
C HIS A 107 -6.46 -3.24 10.65
N PHE A 108 -5.87 -2.05 10.83
CA PHE A 108 -5.88 -1.38 12.13
C PHE A 108 -7.32 -1.12 12.61
N MET A 109 -8.18 -0.58 11.76
CA MET A 109 -9.58 -0.32 12.12
C MET A 109 -10.36 -1.60 12.39
N GLN A 110 -10.16 -2.66 11.60
CA GLN A 110 -10.75 -3.98 11.88
C GLN A 110 -10.34 -4.50 13.27
N HIS A 111 -9.06 -4.36 13.62
CA HIS A 111 -8.57 -4.73 14.96
C HIS A 111 -9.24 -3.90 16.06
N VAL A 112 -9.32 -2.58 15.89
CA VAL A 112 -9.97 -1.66 16.83
C VAL A 112 -11.43 -2.06 17.06
N HIS A 113 -12.20 -2.29 16.00
CA HIS A 113 -13.60 -2.73 16.10
C HIS A 113 -13.73 -4.07 16.84
N LYS A 114 -12.86 -5.03 16.54
CA LYS A 114 -12.84 -6.32 17.22
C LYS A 114 -12.60 -6.18 18.73
N GLU A 115 -11.68 -5.31 19.14
CA GLU A 115 -11.43 -5.06 20.56
C GLU A 115 -12.57 -4.28 21.22
N LEU A 116 -13.14 -3.29 20.55
CA LEU A 116 -14.32 -2.56 21.05
C LEU A 116 -15.52 -3.49 21.29
N ASN A 117 -15.77 -4.43 20.38
CA ASN A 117 -16.86 -5.40 20.53
C ASN A 117 -16.66 -6.31 21.76
N LYS A 118 -15.42 -6.72 22.07
CA LYS A 118 -15.12 -7.49 23.29
C LYS A 118 -15.35 -6.69 24.58
N LEU A 119 -15.21 -5.37 24.49
CA LEU A 119 -15.35 -4.43 25.60
C LEU A 119 -16.75 -3.79 25.64
N SER A 120 -17.71 -4.34 24.90
CA SER A 120 -19.08 -3.83 24.86
C SER A 120 -19.69 -3.78 26.26
N GLY A 121 -20.36 -2.68 26.58
CA GLY A 121 -20.94 -2.41 27.90
C GLY A 121 -19.96 -1.87 28.95
N GLN A 122 -18.65 -1.80 28.67
CA GLN A 122 -17.69 -1.12 29.54
C GLN A 122 -17.76 0.40 29.35
N ARG A 123 -17.48 1.14 30.43
CA ARG A 123 -17.35 2.60 30.36
C ARG A 123 -16.03 2.96 29.70
N ASN A 124 -16.09 3.81 28.66
CA ASN A 124 -14.92 4.30 27.90
C ASN A 124 -14.04 3.19 27.29
N PRO A 125 -14.60 2.30 26.45
CA PRO A 125 -13.86 1.15 25.91
C PRO A 125 -12.64 1.56 25.07
N LEU A 126 -12.65 2.77 24.46
CA LEU A 126 -11.52 3.31 23.70
C LEU A 126 -10.27 3.58 24.55
N ASP A 127 -10.40 3.87 25.84
CA ASP A 127 -9.24 4.01 26.72
C ASP A 127 -8.51 2.68 26.90
N ALA A 128 -9.26 1.60 27.12
CA ALA A 128 -8.70 0.26 27.24
C ALA A 128 -8.06 -0.21 25.91
N VAL A 129 -8.69 0.08 24.77
CA VAL A 129 -8.10 -0.19 23.44
C VAL A 129 -6.80 0.60 23.26
N ALA A 130 -6.78 1.89 23.60
CA ALA A 130 -5.58 2.71 23.50
C ALA A 130 -4.45 2.23 24.42
N ASP A 131 -4.77 1.76 25.64
CA ASP A 131 -3.81 1.17 26.56
C ASP A 131 -3.20 -0.12 26.00
N GLN A 132 -4.03 -0.97 25.39
CA GLN A 132 -3.59 -2.21 24.75
C GLN A 132 -2.68 -1.94 23.56
N ILE A 133 -3.07 -1.01 22.68
CA ILE A 133 -2.23 -0.60 21.55
C ILE A 133 -0.90 -0.04 22.07
N TYR A 134 -0.95 0.88 23.03
CA TYR A 134 0.25 1.50 23.60
C TYR A 134 1.18 0.46 24.22
N LYS A 135 0.66 -0.51 24.97
CA LYS A 135 1.46 -1.59 25.57
C LYS A 135 2.31 -2.30 24.51
N ASN A 136 1.73 -2.55 23.33
CA ASN A 136 2.37 -3.26 22.23
C ASN A 136 3.28 -2.36 21.37
N ALA A 137 2.89 -1.10 21.14
CA ALA A 137 3.59 -0.20 20.24
C ALA A 137 3.66 1.24 20.78
N VAL A 138 4.86 1.85 20.69
CA VAL A 138 5.05 3.30 20.88
C VAL A 138 5.33 4.04 19.58
N VAL A 139 5.51 3.30 18.49
CA VAL A 139 5.60 3.79 17.11
C VAL A 139 4.62 2.99 16.28
N ILE A 140 3.77 3.66 15.53
CA ILE A 140 2.83 3.04 14.60
C ILE A 140 3.14 3.55 13.21
N CYS A 141 3.39 2.63 12.28
CA CYS A 141 3.54 2.90 10.86
C CYS A 141 2.25 2.45 10.15
N PHE A 142 1.47 3.40 9.64
CA PHE A 142 0.30 3.10 8.81
C PHE A 142 0.65 3.22 7.35
N ASP A 143 0.50 2.09 6.63
CA ASP A 143 0.45 2.14 5.18
C ASP A 143 -0.96 2.50 4.71
N GLU A 144 -1.03 3.21 3.59
CA GLU A 144 -2.28 3.57 2.91
C GLU A 144 -3.33 4.18 3.84
N PHE A 145 -2.94 5.22 4.57
CA PHE A 145 -3.86 5.90 5.47
C PHE A 145 -4.95 6.64 4.70
N PHE A 146 -6.11 6.00 4.59
CA PHE A 146 -7.30 6.49 3.92
C PHE A 146 -8.56 6.15 4.73
N VAL A 147 -9.49 7.10 4.80
CA VAL A 147 -10.74 6.97 5.56
C VAL A 147 -11.92 7.28 4.65
N SER A 148 -12.79 6.29 4.44
CA SER A 148 -14.02 6.42 3.65
C SER A 148 -15.30 6.11 4.44
N ASN A 149 -15.21 5.33 5.52
CA ASN A 149 -16.36 4.91 6.32
C ASN A 149 -16.65 5.88 7.48
N VAL A 150 -17.93 6.23 7.67
CA VAL A 150 -18.42 7.05 8.78
C VAL A 150 -18.11 6.43 10.15
N THR A 151 -18.25 5.11 10.31
CA THR A 151 -18.01 4.45 11.59
C THR A 151 -16.56 4.59 12.02
N ASP A 152 -15.63 4.42 11.09
CA ASP A 152 -14.20 4.60 11.34
C ASP A 152 -13.88 6.06 11.65
N ALA A 153 -14.42 6.97 10.85
CA ALA A 153 -14.25 8.41 11.05
C ALA A 153 -14.69 8.87 12.45
N MET A 154 -15.81 8.37 12.97
CA MET A 154 -16.32 8.74 14.29
C MET A 154 -15.44 8.24 15.44
N ILE A 155 -14.79 7.08 15.30
CA ILE A 155 -13.93 6.50 16.33
C ILE A 155 -12.54 7.15 16.33
N LEU A 156 -12.04 7.49 15.15
CA LEU A 156 -10.64 7.88 14.95
C LEU A 156 -10.23 9.11 15.76
N SER A 157 -11.09 10.11 15.88
CA SER A 157 -10.76 11.34 16.60
C SER A 157 -10.39 11.05 18.06
N ASP A 158 -11.28 10.36 18.78
CA ASP A 158 -11.08 10.05 20.20
C ASP A 158 -9.93 9.05 20.39
N LEU A 159 -9.84 8.04 19.51
CA LEU A 159 -8.74 7.08 19.55
C LEU A 159 -7.39 7.76 19.34
N PHE A 160 -7.23 8.58 18.30
CA PHE A 160 -5.96 9.25 18.01
C PHE A 160 -5.57 10.22 19.12
N GLN A 161 -6.54 10.94 19.69
CA GLN A 161 -6.28 11.77 20.86
C GLN A 161 -5.66 10.95 22.00
N LYS A 162 -6.30 9.82 22.35
CA LYS A 162 -5.83 8.91 23.41
C LYS A 162 -4.46 8.31 23.11
N LEU A 163 -4.16 7.97 21.85
CA LEU A 163 -2.87 7.42 21.43
C LEU A 163 -1.75 8.47 21.50
N PHE A 164 -2.01 9.70 21.04
CA PHE A 164 -1.02 10.79 21.10
C PHE A 164 -0.76 11.25 22.55
N GLU A 165 -1.76 11.28 23.42
CA GLU A 165 -1.59 11.56 24.85
C GLU A 165 -0.70 10.53 25.55
N ARG A 166 -0.79 9.26 25.16
CA ARG A 166 0.10 8.17 25.61
C ARG A 166 1.49 8.24 25.00
N GLY A 167 1.66 9.08 23.98
CA GLY A 167 2.96 9.34 23.37
C GLY A 167 3.32 8.42 22.22
N ILE A 168 2.33 7.92 21.50
CA ILE A 168 2.56 7.21 20.25
C ILE A 168 3.07 8.19 19.19
N THR A 169 4.13 7.81 18.51
CA THR A 169 4.62 8.49 17.31
C THR A 169 4.05 7.80 16.08
N LEU A 170 3.38 8.58 15.21
CA LEU A 170 2.76 8.09 13.98
C LEU A 170 3.68 8.33 12.78
N ILE A 171 3.96 7.30 11.99
CA ILE A 171 4.44 7.45 10.62
C ILE A 171 3.31 6.98 9.70
N ALA A 172 2.92 7.77 8.72
CA ALA A 172 1.84 7.43 7.81
C ALA A 172 2.20 7.73 6.37
N THR A 173 1.79 6.85 5.46
CA THR A 173 1.79 7.08 4.01
C THR A 173 0.34 7.21 3.53
N SER A 174 0.07 8.09 2.57
CA SER A 174 -1.26 8.24 1.98
C SER A 174 -1.19 8.75 0.54
N ASN A 175 -2.22 8.50 -0.26
CA ASN A 175 -2.36 9.16 -1.56
C ASN A 175 -3.03 10.54 -1.46
N ILE A 176 -3.50 10.92 -0.27
CA ILE A 176 -4.26 12.16 -0.06
C ILE A 176 -3.61 12.97 1.06
N ALA A 177 -3.53 14.29 0.86
CA ALA A 177 -3.14 15.22 1.92
C ALA A 177 -4.09 15.12 3.13
N PRO A 178 -3.65 15.42 4.37
CA PRO A 178 -4.50 15.33 5.55
C PRO A 178 -5.84 16.08 5.44
N GLU A 179 -5.85 17.23 4.77
CA GLU A 179 -7.04 18.06 4.56
C GLU A 179 -8.08 17.37 3.65
N GLY A 180 -7.62 16.48 2.76
CA GLY A 180 -8.45 15.69 1.88
C GLY A 180 -8.98 14.40 2.51
N LEU A 181 -8.51 14.02 3.70
CA LEU A 181 -9.02 12.83 4.39
C LEU A 181 -10.51 12.97 4.69
N TYR A 182 -11.28 11.92 4.39
CA TYR A 182 -12.73 11.86 4.58
C TYR A 182 -13.47 13.05 3.93
N LYS A 183 -12.92 13.60 2.83
CA LYS A 183 -13.57 14.64 2.03
C LYS A 183 -14.93 14.13 1.53
N ASN A 184 -15.96 14.96 1.68
CA ASN A 184 -17.37 14.64 1.39
C ASN A 184 -18.00 13.54 2.25
N GLY A 185 -17.31 13.06 3.29
CA GLY A 185 -17.86 12.09 4.23
C GLY A 185 -19.04 12.65 5.03
N ILE A 186 -19.96 11.77 5.44
CA ILE A 186 -21.10 12.13 6.30
C ILE A 186 -20.55 12.60 7.66
N HIS A 187 -21.03 13.73 8.16
CA HIS A 187 -20.53 14.36 9.40
C HIS A 187 -19.02 14.65 9.39
N ARG A 188 -18.48 15.11 8.26
CA ARG A 188 -17.05 15.46 8.13
C ARG A 188 -16.58 16.48 9.18
N ASP A 189 -17.45 17.36 9.65
CA ASP A 189 -17.20 18.27 10.76
C ASP A 189 -16.69 17.54 12.01
N ARG A 190 -17.21 16.35 12.30
CA ARG A 190 -16.76 15.50 13.42
C ARG A 190 -15.43 14.80 13.17
N PHE A 191 -14.99 14.70 11.91
CA PHE A 191 -13.68 14.14 11.54
C PHE A 191 -12.58 15.20 11.49
N MET A 192 -12.92 16.49 11.36
CA MET A 192 -11.95 17.60 11.38
C MET A 192 -10.97 17.55 12.56
N PRO A 193 -11.37 17.19 13.79
CA PRO A 193 -10.43 17.08 14.90
C PRO A 193 -9.35 16.01 14.66
N THR A 194 -9.65 14.91 13.96
CA THR A 194 -8.65 13.92 13.55
C THR A 194 -7.60 14.54 12.63
N ILE A 195 -8.03 15.33 11.64
CA ILE A 195 -7.11 16.05 10.73
C ILE A 195 -6.21 16.99 11.53
N THR A 196 -6.79 17.76 12.45
CA THR A 196 -6.02 18.64 13.36
C THR A 196 -5.02 17.86 14.21
N LEU A 197 -5.40 16.69 14.74
CA LEU A 197 -4.49 15.83 15.50
C LEU A 197 -3.33 15.32 14.65
N VAL A 198 -3.58 14.92 13.40
CA VAL A 198 -2.53 14.50 12.47
C VAL A 198 -1.58 15.66 12.18
N GLN A 199 -2.08 16.83 11.78
CA GLN A 199 -1.26 18.02 11.49
C GLN A 199 -0.48 18.53 12.70
N LYS A 200 -1.06 18.40 13.91
CA LYS A 200 -0.39 18.81 15.16
C LYS A 200 0.76 17.89 15.52
N ASN A 201 0.55 16.57 15.38
CA ASN A 201 1.46 15.55 15.87
C ASN A 201 2.39 14.98 14.78
N CYS A 202 2.22 15.35 13.51
CA CYS A 202 3.08 14.92 12.41
C CYS A 202 3.63 16.11 11.64
N VAL A 203 4.83 15.96 11.07
CA VAL A 203 5.29 16.80 9.96
C VAL A 203 4.66 16.24 8.68
N VAL A 204 3.94 17.08 7.94
CA VAL A 204 3.24 16.70 6.71
C VAL A 204 4.14 17.02 5.52
N LEU A 205 4.43 16.01 4.71
CA LEU A 205 5.33 16.12 3.56
C LEU A 205 4.66 15.59 2.31
N ASN A 206 4.78 16.38 1.24
CA ASN A 206 4.40 15.94 -0.09
C ASN A 206 5.61 15.28 -0.76
N VAL A 207 5.48 13.98 -1.10
CA VAL A 207 6.51 13.15 -1.76
C VAL A 207 6.18 12.95 -3.25
N ASP A 208 5.32 13.80 -3.82
CA ASP A 208 4.82 13.69 -5.20
C ASP A 208 5.69 14.39 -6.25
N ALA A 209 6.75 15.10 -5.86
CA ALA A 209 7.64 15.81 -6.77
C ALA A 209 8.64 14.89 -7.52
N GLY A 210 8.48 13.58 -7.38
CA GLY A 210 9.41 12.57 -7.89
C GLY A 210 9.05 11.95 -9.22
N ILE A 211 10.00 11.22 -9.82
CA ILE A 211 9.74 10.34 -10.95
C ILE A 211 8.88 9.16 -10.45
N ASP A 212 7.73 8.90 -11.07
CA ASP A 212 6.97 7.66 -10.80
C ASP A 212 7.77 6.49 -11.41
N TYR A 213 8.54 5.83 -10.56
CA TYR A 213 9.40 4.71 -10.96
C TYR A 213 8.57 3.56 -11.53
N ARG A 214 7.35 3.35 -11.01
CA ARG A 214 6.43 2.31 -11.49
C ARG A 214 5.92 2.67 -12.89
N LEU A 215 5.52 3.92 -13.10
CA LEU A 215 5.13 4.41 -14.41
C LEU A 215 6.28 4.29 -15.43
N ARG A 216 7.52 4.58 -15.04
CA ARG A 216 8.69 4.43 -15.92
C ARG A 216 8.88 2.97 -16.33
N VAL A 217 8.77 2.04 -15.39
CA VAL A 217 8.80 0.60 -15.68
C VAL A 217 7.67 0.26 -16.64
N LEU A 218 6.43 0.67 -16.37
CA LEU A 218 5.27 0.39 -17.23
C LEU A 218 5.43 0.93 -18.66
N LYS A 219 5.94 2.16 -18.82
CA LYS A 219 6.19 2.77 -20.14
C LYS A 219 7.22 1.99 -20.96
N GLN A 220 8.25 1.45 -20.31
CA GLN A 220 9.28 0.65 -20.97
C GLN A 220 8.82 -0.79 -21.19
N ALA A 221 7.89 -1.26 -20.37
CA ALA A 221 7.58 -2.67 -20.22
C ALA A 221 6.49 -3.20 -21.16
N GLN A 222 6.17 -2.58 -22.32
CA GLN A 222 5.19 -3.10 -23.30
C GLN A 222 4.04 -3.93 -22.67
N LEU A 223 2.90 -3.32 -22.36
CA LEU A 223 1.91 -3.97 -21.47
C LEU A 223 1.21 -5.18 -22.09
N PHE A 224 1.32 -5.39 -23.40
CA PHE A 224 0.69 -6.51 -24.10
C PHE A 224 1.72 -7.28 -24.94
N LYS A 225 1.78 -8.61 -24.76
CA LYS A 225 2.59 -9.51 -25.60
C LYS A 225 1.75 -10.54 -26.30
N TYR A 226 2.01 -10.69 -27.58
CA TYR A 226 1.50 -11.74 -28.46
C TYR A 226 2.55 -12.05 -29.54
N PRO A 227 2.50 -13.24 -30.16
CA PRO A 227 1.69 -14.39 -29.74
C PRO A 227 2.23 -15.01 -28.43
N LEU A 228 1.50 -15.99 -27.87
CA LEU A 228 2.07 -16.81 -26.79
C LEU A 228 3.23 -17.61 -27.36
N SER A 229 4.34 -17.55 -26.64
CA SER A 229 5.57 -18.23 -26.99
C SER A 229 6.21 -18.76 -25.71
N SER A 230 7.19 -19.65 -25.85
CA SER A 230 7.96 -20.18 -24.72
C SER A 230 8.58 -19.10 -23.81
N ASP A 231 8.75 -17.87 -24.31
CA ASP A 231 9.29 -16.74 -23.55
C ASP A 231 8.23 -15.91 -22.79
N ALA A 232 6.92 -16.16 -22.99
CA ALA A 232 5.85 -15.35 -22.41
C ALA A 232 5.84 -15.36 -20.88
N GLN A 233 6.18 -16.50 -20.27
CA GLN A 233 6.28 -16.61 -18.81
C GLN A 233 7.46 -15.80 -18.27
N SER A 234 8.65 -15.91 -18.89
CA SER A 234 9.84 -15.15 -18.51
C SER A 234 9.61 -13.65 -18.67
N TRP A 235 8.92 -13.26 -19.76
CA TRP A 235 8.48 -11.89 -19.99
C TRP A 235 7.62 -11.40 -18.83
N MET A 236 6.54 -12.12 -18.46
CA MET A 236 5.70 -11.71 -17.32
C MET A 236 6.47 -11.61 -16.01
N LEU A 237 7.34 -12.59 -15.74
CA LEU A 237 8.15 -12.63 -14.52
C LEU A 237 9.05 -11.39 -14.40
N GLU A 238 9.73 -10.98 -15.47
CA GLU A 238 10.62 -9.81 -15.48
C GLU A 238 9.86 -8.52 -15.11
N ARG A 239 8.63 -8.37 -15.61
CA ARG A 239 7.80 -7.20 -15.32
C ARG A 239 7.23 -7.24 -13.92
N PHE A 240 6.74 -8.41 -13.50
CA PHE A 240 6.32 -8.60 -12.13
C PHE A 240 7.47 -8.22 -11.18
N GLN A 241 8.68 -8.71 -11.42
CA GLN A 241 9.85 -8.39 -10.61
C GLN A 241 10.19 -6.90 -10.60
N SER A 242 10.16 -6.25 -11.76
CA SER A 242 10.42 -4.82 -11.90
C SER A 242 9.38 -3.96 -11.18
N LEU A 243 8.09 -4.34 -11.24
CA LEU A 243 7.00 -3.63 -10.57
C LEU A 243 6.98 -3.84 -9.05
N THR A 244 7.59 -4.92 -8.57
CA THR A 244 7.53 -5.36 -7.16
C THR A 244 8.87 -5.31 -6.44
N HIS A 245 9.90 -4.68 -7.03
CA HIS A 245 11.29 -4.79 -6.56
C HIS A 245 11.48 -4.47 -5.07
N THR A 246 10.73 -3.50 -4.54
CA THR A 246 10.82 -3.03 -3.15
C THR A 246 9.82 -3.69 -2.20
N GLN A 247 8.93 -4.54 -2.70
CA GLN A 247 7.80 -5.06 -1.95
C GLN A 247 8.03 -6.52 -1.52
N THR A 248 7.37 -6.91 -0.43
CA THR A 248 7.31 -8.31 -0.02
C THR A 248 6.42 -9.06 -1.00
N LYS A 249 6.97 -10.09 -1.65
CA LYS A 249 6.28 -10.90 -2.65
C LYS A 249 5.75 -12.16 -2.00
N SER A 250 4.52 -12.53 -2.33
CA SER A 250 3.93 -13.81 -1.97
C SER A 250 3.38 -14.50 -3.21
N ASN A 251 3.36 -15.82 -3.20
CA ASN A 251 2.67 -16.65 -4.19
C ASN A 251 1.49 -17.41 -3.55
N THR A 252 1.09 -17.01 -2.35
CA THR A 252 -0.04 -17.62 -1.66
C THR A 252 -1.36 -17.26 -2.36
N PRO A 253 -2.38 -18.11 -2.27
CA PRO A 253 -3.72 -17.75 -2.74
C PRO A 253 -4.28 -16.56 -1.96
N ILE A 254 -5.09 -15.74 -2.63
CA ILE A 254 -5.78 -14.60 -2.03
C ILE A 254 -7.28 -14.89 -1.89
N MET A 255 -7.95 -14.15 -1.01
CA MET A 255 -9.39 -14.25 -0.81
C MET A 255 -10.10 -13.03 -1.38
N ILE A 256 -10.97 -13.25 -2.38
CA ILE A 256 -11.78 -12.21 -3.02
C ILE A 256 -13.26 -12.59 -2.88
N ASN A 257 -14.07 -11.77 -2.19
CA ASN A 257 -15.49 -12.03 -1.88
C ASN A 257 -15.78 -13.48 -1.45
N ASN A 258 -15.02 -13.99 -0.48
CA ASN A 258 -15.12 -15.35 0.04
C ASN A 258 -14.77 -16.47 -0.97
N ARG A 259 -14.12 -16.14 -2.09
CA ARG A 259 -13.60 -17.11 -3.05
C ARG A 259 -12.07 -17.06 -3.05
N VAL A 260 -11.45 -18.23 -3.04
CA VAL A 260 -10.00 -18.37 -3.23
C VAL A 260 -9.64 -18.02 -4.68
N VAL A 261 -8.59 -17.23 -4.87
CA VAL A 261 -7.95 -16.95 -6.15
C VAL A 261 -6.50 -17.40 -6.05
N GLU A 262 -6.13 -18.41 -6.83
CA GLU A 262 -4.74 -18.85 -6.94
C GLU A 262 -3.90 -17.75 -7.61
N THR A 263 -2.68 -17.51 -7.12
CA THR A 263 -1.81 -16.47 -7.68
C THR A 263 -0.49 -17.06 -8.14
N LEU A 264 0.08 -16.49 -9.20
CA LEU A 264 1.47 -16.74 -9.60
C LEU A 264 2.44 -15.87 -8.79
N GLY A 265 1.96 -14.71 -8.37
CA GLY A 265 2.64 -13.82 -7.44
C GLY A 265 1.76 -12.62 -7.13
N HIS A 266 1.90 -12.06 -5.95
CA HIS A 266 1.27 -10.80 -5.60
C HIS A 266 2.08 -10.06 -4.55
N THR A 267 1.81 -8.76 -4.43
CA THR A 267 2.21 -7.92 -3.32
C THR A 267 0.96 -7.33 -2.69
N GLU A 268 1.09 -6.21 -1.97
CA GLU A 268 -0.05 -5.46 -1.44
C GLU A 268 -0.86 -4.80 -2.60
N ASP A 269 -0.20 -4.38 -3.69
CA ASP A 269 -0.82 -3.57 -4.75
C ASP A 269 -0.57 -4.06 -6.20
N VAL A 270 0.10 -5.20 -6.36
CA VAL A 270 0.31 -5.88 -7.65
C VAL A 270 -0.22 -7.31 -7.57
N LEU A 271 -1.02 -7.72 -8.57
CA LEU A 271 -1.51 -9.09 -8.70
C LEU A 271 -1.00 -9.72 -9.99
N TRP A 272 -0.56 -10.97 -9.95
CA TRP A 272 -0.24 -11.77 -11.12
C TRP A 272 -0.97 -13.12 -11.06
N CYS A 273 -1.84 -13.37 -12.03
CA CYS A 273 -2.66 -14.58 -12.14
C CYS A 273 -2.68 -15.15 -13.56
N GLU A 274 -3.08 -16.42 -13.66
CA GLU A 274 -3.45 -17.05 -14.93
C GLU A 274 -4.84 -16.58 -15.41
N PHE A 275 -5.03 -16.49 -16.73
CA PHE A 275 -6.33 -16.20 -17.33
C PHE A 275 -7.39 -17.22 -16.92
N SER A 276 -7.01 -18.50 -16.86
CA SER A 276 -7.90 -19.60 -16.46
C SER A 276 -8.44 -19.40 -15.02
N GLU A 277 -7.64 -18.82 -14.13
CA GLU A 277 -8.03 -18.57 -12.74
C GLU A 277 -9.09 -17.46 -12.61
N LEU A 278 -8.94 -16.40 -13.41
CA LEU A 278 -9.81 -15.23 -13.36
C LEU A 278 -11.04 -15.38 -14.25
N CYS A 279 -10.90 -16.04 -15.40
CA CYS A 279 -11.95 -16.04 -16.43
C CYS A 279 -12.61 -17.41 -16.64
N PHE A 280 -11.95 -18.54 -16.36
CA PHE A 280 -12.59 -19.86 -16.49
C PHE A 280 -13.27 -20.35 -15.21
N LYS A 281 -12.76 -19.95 -14.04
CA LYS A 281 -13.44 -20.20 -12.76
C LYS A 281 -14.67 -19.30 -12.58
N PRO A 282 -15.64 -19.69 -11.72
CA PRO A 282 -16.85 -18.91 -11.49
C PRO A 282 -16.54 -17.61 -10.74
N ARG A 283 -16.20 -16.56 -11.50
CA ARG A 283 -16.07 -15.18 -11.04
C ARG A 283 -17.28 -14.36 -11.47
N SER A 284 -17.57 -13.35 -10.66
CA SER A 284 -18.62 -12.36 -10.84
C SER A 284 -18.01 -10.97 -11.02
N PRO A 285 -18.75 -10.00 -11.59
CA PRO A 285 -18.28 -8.62 -11.66
C PRO A 285 -17.83 -8.05 -10.31
N ALA A 286 -18.50 -8.42 -9.21
CA ALA A 286 -18.11 -8.04 -7.85
C ALA A 286 -16.69 -8.49 -7.46
N ASP A 287 -16.19 -9.61 -8.02
CA ASP A 287 -14.84 -10.09 -7.77
C ASP A 287 -13.80 -9.21 -8.47
N PHE A 288 -14.07 -8.77 -9.69
CA PHE A 288 -13.19 -7.84 -10.42
C PHE A 288 -13.19 -6.44 -9.79
N ILE A 289 -14.34 -6.00 -9.30
CA ILE A 289 -14.49 -4.79 -8.47
C ILE A 289 -13.58 -4.86 -7.24
N GLU A 290 -13.57 -6.00 -6.54
CA GLU A 290 -12.76 -6.14 -5.32
C GLU A 290 -11.27 -6.27 -5.64
N ILE A 291 -10.91 -7.01 -6.69
CA ILE A 291 -9.52 -7.04 -7.19
C ILE A 291 -9.05 -5.62 -7.52
N ALA A 292 -9.86 -4.83 -8.21
CA ALA A 292 -9.55 -3.45 -8.53
C ALA A 292 -9.70 -2.47 -7.34
N ASN A 293 -10.16 -2.90 -6.17
CA ASN A 293 -10.06 -2.08 -4.95
C ASN A 293 -8.68 -2.24 -4.31
N ILE A 294 -8.16 -3.46 -4.38
CA ILE A 294 -6.91 -3.88 -3.72
C ILE A 294 -5.70 -3.57 -4.61
N TYR A 295 -5.77 -3.91 -5.89
CA TYR A 295 -4.63 -3.92 -6.79
C TYR A 295 -4.67 -2.79 -7.81
N ASN A 296 -3.58 -2.02 -7.86
CA ASN A 296 -3.39 -0.92 -8.81
C ASN A 296 -2.81 -1.39 -10.14
N THR A 297 -2.19 -2.58 -10.15
CA THR A 297 -1.66 -3.22 -11.36
C THR A 297 -1.95 -4.72 -11.33
N VAL A 298 -2.47 -5.24 -12.43
CA VAL A 298 -2.81 -6.65 -12.58
C VAL A 298 -2.14 -7.19 -13.83
N LEU A 299 -1.47 -8.33 -13.66
CA LEU A 299 -0.80 -9.10 -14.69
C LEU A 299 -1.64 -10.36 -14.93
N VAL A 300 -2.11 -10.58 -16.16
CA VAL A 300 -2.89 -11.77 -16.53
C VAL A 300 -2.17 -12.53 -17.62
N SER A 301 -1.77 -13.77 -17.32
CA SER A 301 -1.03 -14.63 -18.23
C SER A 301 -1.96 -15.52 -19.06
N ASN A 302 -1.50 -15.83 -20.27
CA ASN A 302 -1.99 -16.93 -21.12
C ASN A 302 -3.46 -16.79 -21.52
N ILE A 303 -3.85 -15.62 -22.04
CA ILE A 303 -5.14 -15.48 -22.72
C ILE A 303 -5.12 -16.39 -23.95
N PRO A 304 -6.01 -17.40 -24.03
CA PRO A 304 -6.07 -18.27 -25.19
C PRO A 304 -6.77 -17.57 -26.35
N ASN A 305 -6.77 -18.18 -27.53
CA ASN A 305 -7.62 -17.72 -28.62
C ASN A 305 -9.10 -17.74 -28.20
N LEU A 306 -9.71 -16.56 -28.13
CA LEU A 306 -11.07 -16.41 -27.65
C LEU A 306 -12.03 -16.69 -28.80
N THR A 307 -12.88 -17.71 -28.63
CA THR A 307 -13.89 -18.11 -29.64
C THR A 307 -15.28 -18.17 -29.03
N ASP A 308 -16.30 -18.40 -29.87
CA ASP A 308 -17.68 -18.64 -29.41
C ASP A 308 -17.83 -19.82 -28.44
N PHE A 309 -16.87 -20.77 -28.45
CA PHE A 309 -16.83 -21.90 -27.51
C PHE A 309 -16.39 -21.48 -26.10
N LEU A 310 -15.63 -20.39 -25.98
CA LEU A 310 -15.15 -19.84 -24.71
C LEU A 310 -15.99 -18.65 -24.23
N SER A 311 -17.19 -18.46 -24.77
CA SER A 311 -18.04 -17.28 -24.54
C SER A 311 -18.22 -16.86 -23.07
N GLU A 312 -18.34 -17.81 -22.13
CA GLU A 312 -18.43 -17.49 -20.70
C GLU A 312 -17.13 -16.91 -20.14
N GLY A 313 -15.98 -17.45 -20.53
CA GLY A 313 -14.68 -16.90 -20.17
C GLY A 313 -14.42 -15.55 -20.82
N THR A 314 -14.80 -15.40 -22.10
CA THR A 314 -14.73 -14.14 -22.84
C THR A 314 -15.57 -13.05 -22.17
N ARG A 315 -16.80 -13.35 -21.73
CA ARG A 315 -17.64 -12.41 -20.98
C ARG A 315 -16.99 -11.95 -19.68
N ARG A 316 -16.38 -12.86 -18.92
CA ARG A 316 -15.67 -12.50 -17.69
C ARG A 316 -14.44 -11.63 -17.98
N PHE A 317 -13.73 -11.91 -19.06
CA PHE A 317 -12.62 -11.08 -19.50
C PHE A 317 -13.07 -9.68 -19.90
N ILE A 318 -14.19 -9.55 -20.63
CA ILE A 318 -14.81 -8.25 -20.95
C ILE A 318 -15.12 -7.48 -19.65
N TYR A 319 -15.75 -8.12 -18.65
CA TYR A 319 -16.03 -7.46 -17.36
C TYR A 319 -14.76 -7.04 -16.61
N LEU A 320 -13.72 -7.87 -16.62
CA LEU A 320 -12.43 -7.54 -16.02
C LEU A 320 -11.82 -6.30 -16.69
N VAL A 321 -11.75 -6.27 -18.02
CA VAL A 321 -11.18 -5.14 -18.76
C VAL A 321 -11.99 -3.88 -18.52
N ASP A 322 -13.32 -3.98 -18.55
CA ASP A 322 -14.22 -2.86 -18.31
C ASP A 322 -13.97 -2.21 -16.94
N GLU A 323 -13.96 -3.03 -15.88
CA GLU A 323 -13.78 -2.56 -14.51
C GLU A 323 -12.39 -1.95 -14.32
N PHE A 324 -11.36 -2.58 -14.86
CA PHE A 324 -9.98 -2.11 -14.72
C PHE A 324 -9.77 -0.82 -15.50
N TYR A 325 -10.31 -0.74 -16.72
CA TYR A 325 -10.32 0.46 -17.53
C TYR A 325 -10.98 1.62 -16.77
N ASP A 326 -12.21 1.43 -16.30
CA ASP A 326 -13.00 2.46 -15.61
C ASP A 326 -12.34 2.91 -14.30
N ARG A 327 -11.46 2.10 -13.71
CA ARG A 327 -10.70 2.44 -12.50
C ARG A 327 -9.28 2.91 -12.69
N GLY A 328 -8.73 2.89 -13.91
CA GLY A 328 -7.33 3.26 -14.10
C GLY A 328 -6.33 2.18 -13.65
N VAL A 329 -6.76 0.93 -13.48
CA VAL A 329 -5.88 -0.21 -13.12
C VAL A 329 -4.97 -0.51 -14.30
N LYS A 330 -3.67 -0.62 -14.05
CA LYS A 330 -2.70 -0.94 -15.10
C LYS A 330 -2.75 -2.44 -15.38
N LEU A 331 -3.08 -2.81 -16.61
CA LEU A 331 -3.30 -4.20 -17.00
C LEU A 331 -2.20 -4.66 -17.96
N LEU A 332 -1.44 -5.69 -17.56
CA LEU A 332 -0.47 -6.34 -18.43
C LEU A 332 -0.95 -7.73 -18.83
N LEU A 333 -0.83 -8.07 -20.11
CA LEU A 333 -1.41 -9.28 -20.69
C LEU A 333 -0.40 -10.04 -21.55
N THR A 334 -0.44 -11.38 -21.46
CA THR A 334 0.07 -12.24 -22.54
C THR A 334 -1.11 -12.95 -23.22
N SER A 335 -1.11 -12.95 -24.54
CA SER A 335 -2.24 -13.40 -25.36
C SER A 335 -1.78 -14.18 -26.58
N GLU A 336 -2.58 -15.17 -27.00
CA GLU A 336 -2.34 -15.92 -28.23
C GLU A 336 -2.45 -14.99 -29.44
N ASP A 337 -3.51 -14.19 -29.46
CA ASP A 337 -3.80 -13.26 -30.54
C ASP A 337 -3.47 -11.80 -30.17
N SER A 338 -3.32 -10.96 -31.19
CA SER A 338 -3.17 -9.51 -31.03
C SER A 338 -4.43 -8.86 -30.44
N ILE A 339 -4.34 -7.63 -29.92
CA ILE A 339 -5.54 -6.89 -29.45
C ILE A 339 -6.58 -6.76 -30.58
N ILE A 340 -6.13 -6.53 -31.82
CA ILE A 340 -7.01 -6.34 -32.98
C ILE A 340 -7.74 -7.65 -33.35
N GLU A 341 -7.09 -8.79 -33.15
CA GLU A 341 -7.60 -10.11 -33.56
C GLU A 341 -8.08 -10.97 -32.37
N LEU A 342 -8.19 -10.37 -31.18
CA LEU A 342 -8.39 -11.03 -29.87
C LEU A 342 -9.57 -12.01 -29.76
N TYR A 343 -10.48 -12.04 -30.74
CA TYR A 343 -11.69 -12.85 -30.71
C TYR A 343 -12.10 -13.28 -32.11
N GLU A 344 -12.32 -14.58 -32.25
CA GLU A 344 -12.83 -15.24 -33.45
C GLU A 344 -14.22 -15.85 -33.16
N GLY A 345 -15.27 -15.04 -33.34
CA GLY A 345 -16.64 -15.48 -33.10
C GLY A 345 -17.67 -14.41 -33.43
N GLN A 346 -18.96 -14.76 -33.34
CA GLN A 346 -20.07 -13.84 -33.64
C GLN A 346 -20.88 -13.45 -32.40
N LYS A 347 -20.88 -14.26 -31.34
CA LYS A 347 -21.79 -14.08 -30.19
C LYS A 347 -21.51 -12.84 -29.36
N LEU A 348 -20.25 -12.42 -29.28
CA LEU A 348 -19.78 -11.31 -28.45
C LEU A 348 -19.04 -10.23 -29.26
N ALA A 349 -19.26 -10.20 -30.58
CA ALA A 349 -18.49 -9.35 -31.49
C ALA A 349 -18.60 -7.86 -31.11
N PHE A 350 -19.81 -7.41 -30.74
CA PHE A 350 -20.05 -6.02 -30.35
C PHE A 350 -19.35 -5.66 -29.03
N GLU A 351 -19.46 -6.50 -28.01
CA GLU A 351 -18.81 -6.25 -26.72
C GLU A 351 -17.29 -6.27 -26.83
N ILE A 352 -16.74 -7.15 -27.69
CA ILE A 352 -15.32 -7.23 -27.95
C ILE A 352 -14.78 -5.98 -28.64
N GLU A 353 -15.50 -5.37 -29.59
CA GLU A 353 -15.04 -4.13 -30.22
C GLU A 353 -14.75 -3.03 -29.18
N ARG A 354 -15.63 -2.90 -28.19
CA ARG A 354 -15.43 -1.98 -27.06
C ARG A 354 -14.24 -2.40 -26.19
N THR A 355 -14.09 -3.70 -25.89
CA THR A 355 -12.94 -4.22 -25.14
C THR A 355 -11.62 -3.97 -25.85
N ARG A 356 -11.56 -4.11 -27.19
CA ARG A 356 -10.38 -3.79 -28.00
C ARG A 356 -9.99 -2.32 -27.88
N SER A 357 -10.97 -1.42 -28.03
CA SER A 357 -10.76 0.01 -27.87
C SER A 357 -10.17 0.37 -26.50
N ARG A 358 -10.76 -0.19 -25.42
CA ARG A 358 -10.26 -0.03 -24.06
C ARG A 358 -8.84 -0.56 -23.90
N LEU A 359 -8.55 -1.77 -24.38
CA LEU A 359 -7.20 -2.35 -24.29
C LEU A 359 -6.15 -1.52 -25.02
N LEU A 360 -6.49 -0.97 -26.19
CA LEU A 360 -5.61 -0.06 -26.95
C LEU A 360 -5.36 1.24 -26.16
N GLU A 361 -6.41 1.85 -25.62
CA GLU A 361 -6.25 3.05 -24.80
C GLU A 361 -5.45 2.78 -23.52
N MET A 362 -5.60 1.59 -22.91
CA MET A 362 -4.79 1.17 -21.76
C MET A 362 -3.29 1.06 -22.07
N GLN A 363 -2.90 0.94 -23.35
CA GLN A 363 -1.49 1.01 -23.78
C GLN A 363 -0.97 2.46 -23.89
N SER A 364 -1.85 3.46 -23.85
CA SER A 364 -1.47 4.87 -24.05
C SER A 364 -0.75 5.46 -22.84
N ASP A 365 0.10 6.44 -23.12
CA ASP A 365 0.76 7.22 -22.07
C ASP A 365 -0.25 7.94 -21.17
N ASP A 366 -1.32 8.49 -21.74
CA ASP A 366 -2.37 9.20 -21.00
C ASP A 366 -3.07 8.28 -20.00
N TYR A 367 -3.42 7.06 -20.43
CA TYR A 367 -4.02 6.08 -19.53
C TYR A 367 -3.03 5.65 -18.45
N LEU A 368 -1.77 5.44 -18.78
CA LEU A 368 -0.75 5.08 -17.80
C LEU A 368 -0.54 6.17 -16.74
N HIS A 369 -0.66 7.45 -17.09
CA HIS A 369 -0.63 8.57 -16.15
C HIS A 369 -1.91 8.76 -15.32
N SER A 370 -3.03 8.14 -15.73
CA SER A 370 -4.29 8.27 -14.99
C SER A 370 -4.20 7.66 -13.59
N GLU A 371 -4.78 8.36 -12.61
CA GLU A 371 -4.84 7.90 -11.23
C GLU A 371 -5.80 6.71 -11.09
N HIS A 372 -5.45 5.79 -10.18
CA HIS A 372 -6.32 4.70 -9.79
C HIS A 372 -7.53 5.22 -8.99
N ARG A 373 -8.74 4.87 -9.42
CA ARG A 373 -10.01 5.34 -8.85
C ARG A 373 -10.63 4.24 -7.98
N GLN A 374 -10.65 4.45 -6.66
CA GLN A 374 -11.39 3.60 -5.73
C GLN A 374 -12.88 3.99 -5.70
N ILE A 375 -13.77 3.00 -5.53
CA ILE A 375 -15.20 3.28 -5.36
C ILE A 375 -15.41 4.14 -4.11
N GLN A 376 -15.96 5.35 -4.31
CA GLN A 376 -16.73 6.01 -3.27
C GLN A 376 -18.00 5.17 -3.10
N VAL A 377 -18.20 4.54 -1.93
CA VAL A 377 -19.42 3.79 -1.66
C VAL A 377 -20.61 4.73 -1.87
N ALA A 378 -21.31 4.55 -2.99
CA ALA A 378 -22.47 5.34 -3.33
C ALA A 378 -23.55 5.07 -2.27
N LYS A 379 -24.01 6.16 -1.64
CA LYS A 379 -25.09 6.15 -0.66
C LYS A 379 -26.30 5.43 -1.26
N THR A 380 -26.73 4.34 -0.64
CA THR A 380 -28.11 3.87 -0.81
C THR A 380 -28.97 4.78 0.05
N SER A 381 -29.91 5.44 -0.62
CA SER A 381 -30.85 6.45 -0.11
C SER A 381 -31.66 5.98 1.10
#